data_AF-A0A6J0SUJ8-F1
#
_entry.id   AF-A0A6J0SUJ8-F1
#
_cell.length_a   1.000
_cell.length_b   1.000
_cell.length_c   1.000
_cell.angle_alpha   90.00
_cell.angle_beta   90.00
_cell.angle_gamma   90.00
#
_symmetry.space_group_name_H-M   'P 1'
#
loop_
_entity.id
_entity.type
_entity.pdbx_description
1 polymer ?
#
loop_
_entity_poly.entity_id
_entity_poly.type
_entity_poly.pdbx_seq_one_letter_code
_entity_poly.pdbx_strand_id
1 'polypeptide(L)'
;MGMLDRLRKDWFILGIVLVITVAKLEPAFGVKGGPLKPEITITYIAVSTIFFNSGLSLKTEELTSALMHVKLHLFVQIFTLVFFPTAIWLFLQLLSITPINEWLLKGLQTVGCMPPPVSSAVILTKAVGGNEAAAIFNSAFGSFLGIIITPLLLLLFLGSSSSVPFSSIFSQLFMTVVVPLIIGQRNFRREPPSERATKERLCYGFFLDVG
;
A
#
# COMPACT_ATOMS: atom_id res chain seq x y z
N MET A 1 10.72 -8.89 -31.58
CA MET A 1 10.20 -7.81 -30.70
C MET A 1 11.36 -6.87 -30.41
N GLY A 2 11.24 -5.60 -30.78
CA GLY A 2 12.34 -4.63 -30.69
C GLY A 2 12.69 -4.24 -29.26
N MET A 3 13.91 -3.72 -29.05
CA MET A 3 14.37 -3.22 -27.74
C MET A 3 13.42 -2.17 -27.14
N LEU A 4 12.83 -1.32 -27.99
CA LEU A 4 11.84 -0.31 -27.60
C LEU A 4 10.51 -0.89 -27.11
N ASP A 5 10.09 -2.05 -27.63
CA ASP A 5 8.87 -2.72 -27.16
C ASP A 5 9.08 -3.39 -25.80
N ARG A 6 10.30 -3.90 -25.53
CA ARG A 6 10.67 -4.38 -24.19
C ARG A 6 10.77 -3.22 -23.18
N LEU A 7 11.38 -2.11 -23.58
CA LEU A 7 11.48 -0.91 -22.73
C LEU A 7 10.10 -0.36 -22.34
N ARG A 8 9.15 -0.37 -23.28
CA ARG A 8 7.77 0.07 -23.03
C ARG A 8 7.02 -0.89 -22.10
N LYS A 9 7.31 -2.20 -22.19
CA LYS A 9 6.67 -3.23 -21.37
C LYS A 9 7.17 -3.22 -19.92
N ASP A 10 8.47 -3.02 -19.71
CA ASP A 10 9.10 -3.05 -18.37
C ASP A 10 9.45 -1.65 -17.86
N TRP A 11 8.78 -0.61 -18.37
CA TRP A 11 9.11 0.80 -18.12
C TRP A 11 9.10 1.15 -16.63
N PHE A 12 8.23 0.51 -15.85
CA PHE A 12 8.11 0.72 -14.42
C PHE A 12 9.33 0.22 -13.63
N ILE A 13 9.80 -1.01 -13.92
CA ILE A 13 10.99 -1.58 -13.26
C ILE A 13 12.22 -0.73 -13.60
N LEU A 14 12.35 -0.32 -14.86
CA LEU A 14 13.41 0.58 -15.29
C LEU A 14 13.32 1.94 -14.58
N GLY A 15 12.11 2.48 -14.41
CA GLY A 15 11.85 3.69 -13.64
C GLY A 15 12.32 3.58 -12.19
N ILE A 16 12.00 2.48 -11.50
CA ILE A 16 12.46 2.23 -10.12
C ILE A 16 13.98 2.20 -10.04
N VAL A 17 14.64 1.41 -10.91
CA VAL A 17 16.11 1.28 -10.91
C VAL A 17 16.77 2.64 -11.17
N LEU A 18 16.22 3.42 -12.11
CA LEU A 18 16.72 4.76 -12.43
C LEU A 18 16.59 5.70 -11.23
N VAL A 19 15.42 5.76 -10.58
CA VAL A 19 15.20 6.62 -9.42
C VAL A 19 16.11 6.23 -8.25
N ILE A 20 16.30 4.94 -7.99
CA ILE A 20 17.22 4.45 -6.95
C ILE A 20 18.67 4.87 -7.27
N THR A 21 19.07 4.75 -8.54
CA THR A 21 20.42 5.13 -8.99
C THR A 21 20.64 6.64 -8.85
N VAL A 22 19.66 7.45 -9.27
CA VAL A 22 19.71 8.91 -9.10
C VAL A 22 19.75 9.31 -7.62
N ALA A 23 18.94 8.67 -6.78
CA ALA A 23 18.95 8.91 -5.33
C ALA A 23 20.29 8.56 -4.67
N LYS A 24 21.01 7.54 -5.20
CA LYS A 24 22.37 7.17 -4.80
C LYS A 24 23.42 8.20 -5.23
N LEU A 25 23.26 8.80 -6.41
CA LEU A 25 24.22 9.77 -6.96
C LEU A 25 24.03 11.17 -6.35
N GLU A 26 22.78 11.58 -6.16
CA GLU A 26 22.42 12.93 -5.69
C GLU A 26 21.39 12.86 -4.53
N PRO A 27 21.83 12.43 -3.33
CA PRO A 27 20.94 12.30 -2.18
C PRO A 27 20.43 13.66 -1.67
N ALA A 28 21.12 14.77 -2.00
CA ALA A 28 20.79 16.12 -1.57
C ALA A 28 19.39 16.58 -2.03
N PHE A 29 18.85 16.00 -3.10
CA PHE A 29 17.50 16.28 -3.57
C PHE A 29 16.42 15.68 -2.64
N GLY A 30 16.67 14.50 -2.08
CA GLY A 30 15.69 13.70 -1.32
C GLY A 30 15.85 13.73 0.21
N VAL A 31 16.79 14.52 0.74
CA VAL A 31 16.95 14.68 2.19
C VAL A 31 15.90 15.62 2.78
N LYS A 32 15.66 15.45 4.08
CA LYS A 32 14.83 16.34 4.90
C LYS A 32 15.31 17.79 4.77
N GLY A 33 14.43 18.70 4.35
CA GLY A 33 14.78 20.11 4.04
C GLY A 33 15.43 20.37 2.67
N GLY A 34 15.61 19.34 1.82
CA GLY A 34 16.04 19.50 0.43
C GLY A 34 14.97 20.14 -0.47
N PRO A 35 15.28 20.46 -1.74
CA PRO A 35 14.38 21.16 -2.66
C PRO A 35 13.05 20.42 -2.91
N LEU A 36 13.01 19.08 -2.80
CA LEU A 36 11.78 18.30 -2.90
C LEU A 36 10.92 18.32 -1.63
N LYS A 37 11.46 18.74 -0.48
CA LYS A 37 10.81 18.68 0.84
C LYS A 37 9.96 17.41 1.00
N PRO A 38 10.57 16.23 0.96
CA PRO A 38 9.85 14.96 0.93
C PRO A 38 8.94 14.77 2.14
N GLU A 39 9.23 15.45 3.26
CA GLU A 39 8.35 15.41 4.44
C GLU A 39 6.95 15.96 4.16
N ILE A 40 6.81 16.88 3.21
CA ILE A 40 5.54 17.50 2.83
C ILE A 40 5.05 16.92 1.50
N THR A 41 5.89 16.96 0.47
CA THR A 41 5.49 16.58 -0.89
C THR A 41 5.14 15.10 -0.99
N ILE A 42 5.96 14.20 -0.44
CA ILE A 42 5.68 12.76 -0.51
C ILE A 42 4.60 12.39 0.49
N THR A 43 4.76 12.78 1.77
CA THR A 43 3.86 12.38 2.85
C THR A 43 2.43 12.88 2.68
N TYR A 44 2.24 14.09 2.16
CA TYR A 44 0.90 14.65 2.02
C TYR A 44 0.40 14.58 0.58
N ILE A 45 1.17 15.02 -0.41
CA ILE A 45 0.66 15.10 -1.79
C ILE A 45 0.64 13.72 -2.42
N ALA A 46 1.77 13.00 -2.46
CA ALA A 46 1.82 11.70 -3.12
C ALA A 46 0.90 10.66 -2.43
N VAL A 47 0.97 10.57 -1.10
CA VAL A 47 0.10 9.67 -0.32
C VAL A 47 -1.38 10.03 -0.51
N SER A 48 -1.77 11.31 -0.38
CA SER A 48 -3.17 11.70 -0.57
C SER A 48 -3.64 11.45 -2.00
N THR A 49 -2.81 11.68 -3.02
CA THR A 49 -3.15 11.37 -4.42
C THR A 49 -3.35 9.88 -4.64
N ILE A 50 -2.48 9.02 -4.09
CA ILE A 50 -2.61 7.56 -4.18
C ILE A 50 -3.92 7.09 -3.51
N PHE A 51 -4.22 7.57 -2.31
CA PHE A 51 -5.44 7.18 -1.58
C PHE A 51 -6.70 7.79 -2.18
N PHE A 52 -6.65 9.01 -2.70
CA PHE A 52 -7.74 9.61 -3.46
C PHE A 52 -8.04 8.81 -4.73
N ASN A 53 -7.00 8.43 -5.48
CA ASN A 53 -7.15 7.61 -6.69
C ASN A 53 -7.67 6.20 -6.37
N SER A 54 -7.22 5.62 -5.25
CA SER A 54 -7.74 4.34 -4.74
C SER A 54 -9.22 4.47 -4.36
N GLY A 55 -9.63 5.59 -3.74
CA GLY A 55 -11.01 5.89 -3.40
C GLY A 55 -11.91 6.10 -4.63
N LEU A 56 -11.36 6.70 -5.70
CA LEU A 56 -12.03 6.83 -7.00
C LEU A 56 -12.15 5.49 -7.74
N SER A 57 -11.27 4.53 -7.49
CA SER A 57 -11.30 3.24 -8.17
C SER A 57 -12.21 2.20 -7.49
N LEU A 58 -12.80 2.54 -6.32
CA LEU A 58 -13.69 1.65 -5.57
C LEU A 58 -15.16 1.83 -6.01
N LYS A 59 -15.72 0.81 -6.68
CA LYS A 59 -17.16 0.74 -6.98
C LYS A 59 -17.97 0.45 -5.71
N THR A 60 -19.00 1.26 -5.46
CA THR A 60 -19.92 1.11 -4.32
C THR A 60 -20.68 -0.23 -4.33
N GLU A 61 -20.90 -0.81 -5.50
CA GLU A 61 -21.55 -2.12 -5.68
C GLU A 61 -20.66 -3.27 -5.20
N GLU A 62 -19.34 -3.17 -5.42
CA GLU A 62 -18.34 -4.15 -4.93
C GLU A 62 -18.25 -4.14 -3.40
N LEU A 63 -18.37 -2.97 -2.77
CA LEU A 63 -18.41 -2.82 -1.32
C LEU A 63 -19.65 -3.49 -0.70
N THR A 64 -20.76 -3.51 -1.43
CA THR A 64 -22.04 -4.06 -0.95
C THR A 64 -22.11 -5.56 -1.16
N SER A 65 -21.56 -6.07 -2.27
CA SER A 65 -21.45 -7.51 -2.55
C SER A 65 -20.46 -8.22 -1.61
N ALA A 66 -19.36 -7.54 -1.25
CA ALA A 66 -18.37 -8.09 -0.33
C ALA A 66 -18.84 -8.26 1.12
N LEU A 67 -19.93 -7.59 1.54
CA LEU A 67 -20.52 -7.84 2.86
C LEU A 67 -21.09 -9.26 3.00
N MET A 68 -21.28 -10.00 1.90
CA MET A 68 -21.95 -11.31 1.89
C MET A 68 -21.06 -12.49 2.33
N HIS A 69 -19.72 -12.33 2.41
CA HIS A 69 -18.80 -13.42 2.75
C HIS A 69 -17.85 -13.08 3.92
N VAL A 70 -18.43 -12.65 5.04
CA VAL A 70 -17.72 -12.21 6.27
C VAL A 70 -16.64 -13.18 6.75
N LYS A 71 -16.87 -14.50 6.66
CA LYS A 71 -15.89 -15.52 7.08
C LYS A 71 -14.60 -15.47 6.26
N LEU A 72 -14.72 -15.24 4.95
CA LEU A 72 -13.57 -15.14 4.05
C LEU A 72 -12.78 -13.86 4.34
N HIS A 73 -13.49 -12.74 4.52
CA HIS A 73 -12.85 -11.46 4.84
C HIS A 73 -12.10 -11.49 6.17
N LEU A 74 -12.73 -12.06 7.20
CA LEU A 74 -12.11 -12.19 8.51
C LEU A 74 -10.90 -13.13 8.50
N PHE A 75 -10.97 -14.23 7.75
CA PHE A 75 -9.83 -15.12 7.55
C PHE A 75 -8.65 -14.40 6.88
N VAL A 76 -8.88 -13.74 5.74
CA VAL A 76 -7.84 -13.01 5.02
C VAL A 76 -7.25 -11.91 5.90
N GLN A 77 -8.08 -11.20 6.65
CA GLN A 77 -7.64 -10.11 7.52
C GLN A 77 -6.74 -10.60 8.65
N ILE A 78 -7.14 -11.66 9.37
CA ILE A 78 -6.33 -12.25 10.44
C ILE A 78 -5.04 -12.83 9.87
N PHE A 79 -5.11 -13.50 8.73
CA PHE A 79 -3.95 -14.09 8.10
C PHE A 79 -2.92 -13.01 7.73
N THR A 80 -3.38 -11.91 7.16
CA THR A 80 -2.49 -10.86 6.63
C THR A 80 -1.97 -9.93 7.72
N LEU A 81 -2.80 -9.55 8.70
CA LEU A 81 -2.41 -8.57 9.72
C LEU A 81 -1.95 -9.17 11.06
N VAL A 82 -2.16 -10.46 11.30
CA VAL A 82 -1.75 -11.11 12.55
C VAL A 82 -0.78 -12.24 12.28
N PHE A 83 -1.19 -13.22 11.47
CA PHE A 83 -0.36 -14.40 11.23
C PHE A 83 0.95 -14.04 10.52
N PHE A 84 0.91 -13.27 9.43
CA PHE A 84 2.11 -12.93 8.67
C PHE A 84 3.12 -12.08 9.46
N PRO A 85 2.75 -10.97 10.13
CA PRO A 85 3.69 -10.22 10.97
C PRO A 85 4.31 -11.04 12.10
N THR A 86 3.53 -11.95 12.69
CA THR A 86 4.00 -12.85 13.76
C THR A 86 4.95 -13.92 13.23
N ALA A 87 4.66 -14.49 12.05
CA ALA A 87 5.54 -15.46 11.38
C ALA A 87 6.88 -14.82 11.00
N ILE A 88 6.86 -13.58 10.48
CA ILE A 88 8.07 -12.80 10.21
C ILE A 88 8.84 -12.53 11.49
N TRP A 89 8.16 -12.13 12.57
CA TRP A 89 8.80 -11.92 13.86
C TRP A 89 9.52 -13.18 14.36
N LEU A 90 8.86 -14.34 14.30
CA LEU A 90 9.46 -15.61 14.70
C LEU A 90 10.68 -15.96 13.83
N PHE A 91 10.57 -15.77 12.51
CA PHE A 91 11.68 -15.97 11.58
C PHE A 91 12.87 -15.04 11.89
N LEU A 92 12.59 -13.79 12.25
CA LEU A 92 13.60 -12.80 12.64
C LEU A 92 14.27 -13.12 13.98
N GLN A 93 13.56 -13.75 14.93
CA GLN A 93 14.18 -14.26 16.16
C GLN A 93 15.20 -15.37 15.89
N LEU A 94 14.98 -16.18 14.84
CA LEU A 94 15.98 -17.18 14.43
C LEU A 94 17.17 -16.50 13.74
N LEU A 95 16.92 -15.49 12.91
CA LEU A 95 17.96 -14.73 12.22
C LEU A 95 18.80 -13.84 13.14
N SER A 96 18.27 -13.39 14.28
CA SER A 96 19.02 -12.55 15.23
C SER A 96 20.21 -13.26 15.88
N ILE A 97 20.26 -14.59 15.79
CA ILE A 97 21.41 -15.41 16.23
C ILE A 97 22.61 -15.24 15.29
N THR A 98 22.38 -14.78 14.06
CA THR A 98 23.42 -14.49 13.06
C THR A 98 23.93 -13.04 13.19
N PRO A 99 25.14 -12.71 12.70
CA PRO A 99 25.72 -11.37 12.82
C PRO A 99 25.08 -10.31 11.88
N ILE A 100 23.78 -10.43 11.60
CA ILE A 100 23.04 -9.47 10.78
C ILE A 100 22.79 -8.18 11.58
N ASN A 101 22.87 -7.04 10.90
CA ASN A 101 22.63 -5.74 11.51
C ASN A 101 21.20 -5.62 12.07
N GLU A 102 21.05 -5.20 13.33
CA GLU A 102 19.75 -5.07 13.99
C GLU A 102 18.77 -4.12 13.29
N TRP A 103 19.27 -3.05 12.66
CA TRP A 103 18.42 -2.10 11.92
C TRP A 103 17.81 -2.74 10.68
N LEU A 104 18.53 -3.67 10.06
CA LEU A 104 18.00 -4.43 8.92
C LEU A 104 16.88 -5.37 9.38
N LEU A 105 17.06 -6.05 10.52
CA LEU A 105 16.03 -6.91 11.11
C LEU A 105 14.77 -6.10 11.47
N LYS A 106 14.93 -4.93 12.10
CA LYS A 106 13.83 -4.00 12.40
C LYS A 106 13.14 -3.48 11.14
N GLY A 107 13.91 -3.20 10.08
CA GLY A 107 13.36 -2.82 8.78
C GLY A 107 12.52 -3.94 8.16
N LEU A 108 12.99 -5.19 8.22
CA LEU A 108 12.26 -6.35 7.71
C LEU A 108 10.98 -6.61 8.50
N GLN A 109 11.02 -6.48 9.82
CA GLN A 109 9.82 -6.53 10.67
C GLN A 109 8.84 -5.42 10.28
N THR A 110 9.34 -4.21 9.99
CA THR A 110 8.51 -3.06 9.63
C THR A 110 7.76 -3.30 8.33
N VAL A 111 8.44 -3.79 7.30
CA VAL A 111 7.83 -4.17 6.03
C VAL A 111 6.81 -5.31 6.22
N GLY A 112 7.12 -6.29 7.08
CA GLY A 112 6.20 -7.39 7.39
C GLY A 112 4.88 -6.95 8.04
N CYS A 113 4.85 -5.77 8.68
CA CYS A 113 3.65 -5.20 9.28
C CYS A 113 2.87 -4.27 8.35
N MET A 114 3.36 -3.99 7.14
CA MET A 114 2.70 -3.04 6.22
C MET A 114 1.39 -3.61 5.64
N PRO A 115 0.43 -2.73 5.28
CA PRO A 115 -0.81 -3.15 4.64
C PRO A 115 -0.57 -3.86 3.29
N PRO A 116 -1.47 -4.76 2.87
CA PRO A 116 -1.33 -5.48 1.62
C PRO A 116 -1.51 -4.58 0.38
N PRO A 117 -0.74 -4.80 -0.70
CA PRO A 117 -0.91 -4.07 -1.96
C PRO A 117 -2.20 -4.50 -2.70
N VAL A 118 -3.03 -3.52 -3.11
CA VAL A 118 -4.28 -3.77 -3.85
C VAL A 118 -4.01 -4.31 -5.26
N SER A 119 -3.14 -3.64 -5.99
CA SER A 119 -2.47 -4.08 -7.22
C SER A 119 -2.27 -5.58 -7.47
N SER A 120 -1.14 -6.03 -6.95
CA SER A 120 -0.66 -7.39 -7.17
C SER A 120 -1.64 -8.43 -6.62
N ALA A 121 -2.34 -8.16 -5.52
CA ALA A 121 -3.32 -9.08 -4.97
C ALA A 121 -4.46 -9.39 -5.97
N VAL A 122 -4.99 -8.38 -6.65
CA VAL A 122 -6.09 -8.56 -7.62
C VAL A 122 -5.59 -9.26 -8.87
N ILE A 123 -4.44 -8.84 -9.40
CA ILE A 123 -3.84 -9.42 -10.61
C ILE A 123 -3.51 -10.90 -10.39
N LEU A 124 -2.88 -11.25 -9.28
CA LEU A 124 -2.52 -12.63 -8.96
C LEU A 124 -3.76 -13.49 -8.69
N THR A 125 -4.78 -12.94 -8.02
CA THR A 125 -6.05 -13.65 -7.81
C THR A 125 -6.75 -13.95 -9.13
N LYS A 126 -6.79 -12.98 -10.04
CA LYS A 126 -7.33 -13.15 -11.40
C LYS A 126 -6.57 -14.21 -12.18
N ALA A 127 -5.23 -14.20 -12.11
CA ALA A 127 -4.37 -15.11 -12.86
C ALA A 127 -4.63 -16.60 -12.53
N VAL A 128 -5.07 -16.89 -11.30
CA VAL A 128 -5.43 -18.25 -10.87
C VAL A 128 -6.93 -18.57 -10.99
N GLY A 129 -7.72 -17.69 -11.62
CA GLY A 129 -9.17 -17.85 -11.76
C GLY A 129 -9.95 -17.61 -10.46
N GLY A 130 -9.38 -16.89 -9.50
CA GLY A 130 -10.00 -16.55 -8.23
C GLY A 130 -11.01 -15.40 -8.32
N ASN A 131 -11.62 -15.08 -7.18
CA ASN A 131 -12.63 -14.02 -7.09
C ASN A 131 -11.99 -12.63 -7.02
N GLU A 132 -11.97 -11.91 -8.16
CA GLU A 132 -11.41 -10.56 -8.29
C GLU A 132 -12.08 -9.55 -7.34
N ALA A 133 -13.41 -9.58 -7.25
CA ALA A 133 -14.20 -8.69 -6.40
C ALA A 133 -13.82 -8.84 -4.91
N ALA A 134 -13.70 -10.09 -4.45
CA ALA A 134 -13.30 -10.39 -3.08
C ALA A 134 -11.84 -9.96 -2.78
N ALA A 135 -10.95 -10.08 -3.77
CA ALA A 135 -9.56 -9.60 -3.64
C ALA A 135 -9.49 -8.07 -3.55
N ILE A 136 -10.23 -7.35 -4.41
CA ILE A 136 -10.31 -5.88 -4.37
C ILE A 136 -10.78 -5.42 -3.00
N PHE A 137 -11.89 -5.99 -2.51
CA PHE A 137 -12.44 -5.61 -1.21
C PHE A 137 -11.48 -5.93 -0.06
N ASN A 138 -10.94 -7.15 0.01
CA ASN A 138 -10.03 -7.53 1.09
C ASN A 138 -8.76 -6.69 1.11
N SER A 139 -8.20 -6.36 -0.05
CA SER A 139 -7.01 -5.53 -0.10
C SER A 139 -7.31 -4.08 0.29
N ALA A 140 -8.47 -3.53 -0.10
CA ALA A 140 -8.89 -2.19 0.31
C ALA A 140 -9.21 -2.12 1.81
N PHE A 141 -9.97 -3.08 2.33
CA PHE A 141 -10.31 -3.19 3.74
C PHE A 141 -9.08 -3.47 4.61
N GLY A 142 -8.21 -4.37 4.14
CA GLY A 142 -6.93 -4.68 4.77
C GLY A 142 -5.97 -3.50 4.77
N SER A 143 -5.96 -2.68 3.71
CA SER A 143 -5.22 -1.43 3.69
C SER A 143 -5.74 -0.45 4.74
N PHE A 144 -7.06 -0.26 4.82
CA PHE A 144 -7.69 0.61 5.82
C PHE A 144 -7.38 0.16 7.26
N LEU A 145 -7.54 -1.12 7.55
CA LEU A 145 -7.24 -1.69 8.86
C LEU A 145 -5.75 -1.69 9.19
N GLY A 146 -4.90 -2.02 8.21
CA GLY A 146 -3.45 -2.06 8.36
C GLY A 146 -2.92 -0.70 8.78
N ILE A 147 -3.46 0.38 8.25
CA ILE A 147 -3.08 1.73 8.65
C ILE A 147 -3.21 1.96 10.18
N ILE A 148 -4.26 1.43 10.82
CA ILE A 148 -4.45 1.52 12.29
C ILE A 148 -3.61 0.46 13.02
N ILE A 149 -3.54 -0.75 12.47
CA ILE A 149 -2.97 -1.93 13.13
C ILE A 149 -1.44 -1.99 13.03
N THR A 150 -0.85 -1.54 11.91
CA THR A 150 0.61 -1.47 11.68
C THR A 150 1.35 -0.75 12.80
N PRO A 151 1.02 0.50 13.20
CA PRO A 151 1.75 1.16 14.29
C PRO A 151 1.63 0.42 15.64
N LEU A 152 0.50 -0.26 15.89
CA LEU A 152 0.32 -1.09 17.09
C LEU A 152 1.22 -2.34 17.07
N LEU A 153 1.28 -3.04 15.93
CA LEU A 153 2.17 -4.19 15.73
C LEU A 153 3.65 -3.80 15.87
N LEU A 154 4.04 -2.63 15.33
CA LEU A 154 5.42 -2.14 15.46
C LEU A 154 5.78 -1.83 16.91
N LEU A 155 4.86 -1.23 17.67
CA LEU A 155 5.09 -1.01 19.09
C LEU A 155 5.26 -2.35 19.83
N LEU A 156 4.41 -3.34 19.52
CA LEU A 156 4.45 -4.65 20.13
C LEU A 156 5.75 -5.41 19.84
N PHE A 157 6.20 -5.43 18.58
CA PHE A 157 7.35 -6.24 18.15
C PHE A 157 8.71 -5.55 18.33
N LEU A 158 8.78 -4.22 18.18
CA LEU A 158 10.05 -3.48 18.27
C LEU A 158 10.27 -2.85 19.66
N GLY A 159 9.26 -2.88 20.55
CA GLY A 159 9.43 -2.62 21.98
C GLY A 159 9.91 -1.22 22.37
N SER A 160 9.74 -0.20 21.53
CA SER A 160 10.25 1.14 21.82
C SER A 160 9.40 1.88 22.85
N SER A 161 9.96 2.16 24.03
CA SER A 161 9.43 3.03 25.10
C SER A 161 9.54 4.53 24.77
N SER A 162 9.67 4.91 23.51
CA SER A 162 9.34 6.28 23.11
C SER A 162 7.83 6.38 23.15
N SER A 163 7.26 7.38 23.83
CA SER A 163 5.83 7.70 23.78
C SER A 163 5.43 7.85 22.31
N VAL A 164 5.04 6.75 21.66
CA VAL A 164 4.60 6.77 20.27
C VAL A 164 3.40 7.70 20.29
N PRO A 165 3.46 8.87 19.65
CA PRO A 165 2.43 9.87 19.78
C PRO A 165 1.25 9.41 18.94
N PHE A 166 0.51 8.43 19.45
CA PHE A 166 -0.62 7.75 18.82
C PHE A 166 -1.62 8.76 18.29
N SER A 167 -1.87 9.83 19.04
CA SER A 167 -2.71 10.95 18.61
C SER A 167 -2.21 11.62 17.34
N SER A 168 -0.90 11.88 17.23
CA SER A 168 -0.32 12.51 16.03
C SER A 168 -0.29 11.57 14.82
N ILE A 169 0.04 10.29 15.02
CA ILE A 169 0.03 9.29 13.94
C ILE A 169 -1.40 9.11 13.46
N PHE A 170 -2.36 8.91 14.36
CA PHE A 170 -3.77 8.75 14.04
C PHE A 170 -4.34 10.00 13.33
N SER A 171 -4.03 11.21 13.82
CA SER A 171 -4.47 12.46 13.21
C SER A 171 -3.87 12.69 11.82
N GLN A 172 -2.56 12.48 11.67
CA GLN A 172 -1.87 12.59 10.39
C GLN A 172 -2.51 11.64 9.36
N LEU A 173 -2.75 10.41 9.78
CA LEU A 173 -3.26 9.33 8.97
C LEU A 173 -4.74 9.47 8.63
N PHE A 174 -5.54 10.01 9.54
CA PHE A 174 -6.91 10.43 9.24
C PHE A 174 -6.92 11.51 8.15
N MET A 175 -6.01 12.49 8.24
CA MET A 175 -5.87 13.57 7.26
C MET A 175 -5.29 13.13 5.91
N THR A 176 -4.29 12.24 5.90
CA THR A 176 -3.59 11.83 4.67
C THR A 176 -4.23 10.63 3.98
N VAL A 177 -5.08 9.86 4.66
CA VAL A 177 -5.66 8.63 4.11
C VAL A 177 -7.17 8.63 4.14
N VAL A 178 -7.79 8.82 5.30
CA VAL A 178 -9.26 8.71 5.45
C VAL A 178 -9.98 9.83 4.71
N VAL A 179 -9.53 11.07 4.87
CA VAL A 179 -10.12 12.24 4.21
C VAL A 179 -10.06 12.13 2.67
N PRO A 180 -8.89 11.86 2.04
CA PRO A 180 -8.81 11.69 0.59
C PRO A 180 -9.67 10.52 0.07
N LEU A 181 -9.74 9.41 0.80
CA LEU A 181 -10.59 8.27 0.43
C LEU A 181 -12.07 8.64 0.40
N ILE A 182 -12.58 9.31 1.44
CA ILE A 182 -14.00 9.72 1.52
C ILE A 182 -14.33 10.72 0.41
N ILE A 183 -13.43 11.67 0.15
CA ILE A 183 -13.60 12.65 -0.93
C ILE A 183 -13.60 11.96 -2.30
N GLY A 184 -12.65 11.03 -2.53
CA GLY A 184 -12.57 10.22 -3.74
C GLY A 184 -13.86 9.43 -3.98
N GLN A 185 -14.35 8.70 -2.97
CA GLN A 185 -15.59 7.92 -3.09
C GLN A 185 -16.84 8.79 -3.34
N ARG A 186 -16.93 9.97 -2.70
CA ARG A 186 -18.05 10.91 -2.94
C ARG A 186 -18.05 11.45 -4.37
N ASN A 187 -16.88 11.78 -4.90
CA ASN A 187 -16.77 12.26 -6.29
C ASN A 187 -17.03 11.15 -7.30
N PHE A 188 -16.52 9.93 -7.06
CA PHE A 188 -16.82 8.78 -7.91
C PHE A 188 -18.32 8.52 -8.03
N ARG A 189 -19.06 8.63 -6.91
CA ARG A 189 -20.51 8.42 -6.89
C ARG A 189 -21.30 9.49 -7.67
N ARG A 190 -20.72 10.67 -7.92
CA ARG A 190 -21.35 11.77 -8.67
C ARG A 190 -21.05 11.73 -10.18
N GLU A 191 -20.00 11.03 -10.60
CA GLU A 191 -19.60 10.98 -12.02
C GLU A 191 -20.51 10.07 -12.87
N PRO A 192 -20.79 10.42 -14.13
CA PRO A 192 -21.62 9.61 -15.03
C PRO A 192 -20.94 8.28 -15.41
N PRO A 193 -21.71 7.21 -15.74
CA PRO A 193 -21.18 5.87 -15.98
C PRO A 193 -20.10 5.75 -17.07
N SER A 194 -20.14 6.62 -18.09
CA SER A 194 -19.18 6.64 -19.20
C SER A 194 -17.77 7.12 -18.81
N GLU A 195 -17.67 8.07 -17.87
CA GLU A 195 -16.39 8.54 -17.34
C GLU A 195 -15.79 7.57 -16.32
N ARG A 196 -16.63 6.88 -15.54
CA ARG A 196 -16.19 5.85 -14.58
C ARG A 196 -15.44 4.70 -15.26
N ALA A 197 -15.98 4.20 -16.37
CA ALA A 197 -15.35 3.13 -17.15
C ALA A 197 -13.99 3.55 -17.75
N THR A 198 -13.84 4.84 -18.08
CA THR A 198 -12.61 5.40 -18.65
C THR A 198 -11.54 5.56 -17.57
N LYS A 199 -11.90 6.08 -16.38
CA LYS A 199 -10.99 6.19 -15.23
C LYS A 199 -10.59 4.85 -14.65
N GLU A 200 -11.51 3.88 -14.58
CA GLU A 200 -11.17 2.50 -14.22
C GLU A 200 -10.12 1.92 -15.17
N ARG A 201 -10.31 2.07 -16.49
CA ARG A 201 -9.33 1.60 -17.47
C ARG A 201 -7.98 2.33 -17.37
N LEU A 202 -7.96 3.61 -17.02
CA LEU A 202 -6.73 4.37 -16.78
C LEU A 202 -6.03 3.97 -15.48
N CYS A 203 -6.76 3.74 -14.39
CA CYS A 203 -6.20 3.29 -13.11
C CYS A 203 -5.72 1.83 -13.17
N TYR A 204 -6.54 0.93 -13.71
CA TYR A 204 -6.15 -0.44 -13.94
C TYR A 204 -5.06 -0.54 -15.01
N GLY A 205 -5.12 0.27 -16.07
CA GLY A 205 -4.07 0.37 -17.08
C GLY A 205 -2.75 0.84 -16.47
N PHE A 206 -2.76 1.89 -15.65
CA PHE A 206 -1.58 2.33 -14.92
C PHE A 206 -1.03 1.24 -13.99
N PHE A 207 -1.87 0.43 -13.37
CA PHE A 207 -1.41 -0.65 -12.49
C PHE A 207 -1.05 -1.95 -13.23
N LEU A 208 -1.66 -2.23 -14.39
CA LEU A 208 -1.37 -3.37 -15.26
C LEU A 208 -0.13 -3.14 -16.12
N ASP A 209 0.17 -1.89 -16.52
CA ASP A 209 1.43 -1.52 -17.18
C ASP A 209 2.61 -1.43 -16.19
N VAL A 210 2.34 -1.58 -14.89
CA VAL A 210 3.29 -1.49 -13.78
C VAL A 210 3.61 -2.88 -13.18
N GLY A 211 2.79 -3.90 -13.47
CA GLY A 211 2.88 -5.27 -12.92
C GLY A 211 3.44 -6.30 -13.90
#